data_AF-A0A7R8WVF1-F1
#
_entry.id   AF-A0A7R8WVF1-F1
#
_cell.length_a   1.000
_cell.length_b   1.000
_cell.length_c   1.000
_cell.angle_alpha   90.00
_cell.angle_beta   90.00
_cell.angle_gamma   90.00
#
_symmetry.space_group_name_H-M   'P 1'
#
loop_
_entity.id
_entity.type
_entity.pdbx_description
1 polymer ?
#
loop_
_entity_poly.entity_id
_entity_poly.type
_entity_poly.pdbx_seq_one_letter_code
_entity_poly.pdbx_strand_id
1 'polypeptide(L)'
;IIVANVPEGLLATVTVCLTLTAKRMASKNCLVKNLEAVETLGSTSTICSDKTGTLTQNRMTVAHLWFDNKIIPADTTEDQSGGEEVQTSPTWKILSRVAALCNRAEFRSGQEGVPILKREVNGDASEAALLKYVELTIGNIQSYRSRHRKVAEIPFNSTNKYQVSIHETEDPDDQSYLLVMKGAPEKILAR
;
A
#
# COMPACT_ATOMS: atom_id res chain seq x y z
N ILE A 1 -11.87 62.77 20.14
CA ILE A 1 -13.01 61.91 19.72
C ILE A 1 -12.54 60.75 18.85
N ILE A 2 -11.84 60.97 17.72
CA ILE A 2 -11.40 59.90 16.80
C ILE A 2 -10.49 58.87 17.49
N VAL A 3 -9.38 59.29 18.10
CA VAL A 3 -8.41 58.39 18.78
C VAL A 3 -9.03 57.62 19.96
N ALA A 4 -10.02 58.19 20.64
CA ALA A 4 -10.67 57.54 21.78
C ALA A 4 -11.59 56.37 21.38
N ASN A 5 -12.06 56.35 20.12
CA ASN A 5 -13.02 55.37 19.63
C ASN A 5 -12.42 54.30 18.72
N VAL A 6 -11.19 54.49 18.23
CA VAL A 6 -10.53 53.52 17.35
C VAL A 6 -9.60 52.62 18.19
N PRO A 7 -9.88 51.31 18.29
CA PRO A 7 -9.06 50.41 19.09
C PRO A 7 -7.81 50.00 18.32
N GLU A 8 -6.78 50.86 18.34
CA GLU A 8 -5.53 50.72 17.58
C GLU A 8 -4.79 49.40 17.87
N GLY A 9 -4.91 48.86 19.09
CA GLY A 9 -4.29 47.60 19.49
C GLY A 9 -5.02 46.32 19.04
N LEU A 10 -6.28 46.41 18.60
CA LEU A 10 -7.12 45.23 18.33
C LEU A 10 -6.59 44.38 17.16
N LEU A 11 -6.12 45.03 16.09
CA LEU A 11 -5.56 44.32 14.93
C LEU A 11 -4.30 43.53 15.32
N ALA A 12 -3.45 44.12 16.15
CA ALA A 12 -2.23 43.46 16.64
C ALA A 12 -2.56 42.27 17.55
N THR A 13 -3.52 42.43 18.47
CA THR A 13 -3.92 41.33 19.37
C THR A 13 -4.54 40.16 18.61
N VAL A 14 -5.43 40.42 17.65
CA VAL A 14 -6.01 39.38 16.78
C VAL A 14 -4.91 38.63 16.03
N THR A 15 -3.97 39.36 15.43
CA THR A 15 -2.85 38.76 14.68
C THR A 15 -1.97 37.87 15.58
N VAL A 16 -1.65 38.33 16.80
CA VAL A 16 -0.88 37.54 17.77
C VAL A 16 -1.64 36.28 18.20
N CYS A 17 -2.94 36.38 18.48
CA CYS A 17 -3.78 35.25 18.84
C CYS A 17 -3.82 34.19 17.73
N LEU A 18 -4.04 34.60 16.47
CA LEU A 18 -4.02 33.69 15.32
C LEU A 18 -2.63 33.06 15.12
N THR A 19 -1.56 33.83 15.28
CA THR A 19 -0.17 33.35 15.15
C THR A 19 0.18 32.30 16.20
N LEU A 20 -0.21 32.52 17.46
CA LEU A 20 -0.01 31.53 18.53
C LEU A 20 -0.76 30.23 18.25
N THR A 21 -1.95 30.33 17.68
CA THR A 21 -2.78 29.16 17.31
C THR A 21 -2.17 28.41 16.13
N ALA A 22 -1.76 29.12 15.08
CA ALA A 22 -1.03 28.55 13.95
C ALA A 22 0.26 27.84 14.39
N LYS A 23 1.01 28.40 15.36
CA LYS A 23 2.19 27.76 15.94
C LYS A 23 1.86 26.44 16.65
N ARG A 24 0.74 26.39 17.39
CA ARG A 24 0.26 25.15 18.03
C ARG A 24 -0.16 24.11 16.99
N MET A 25 -0.80 24.51 15.89
CA MET A 25 -1.15 23.60 14.79
C MET A 25 0.10 23.06 14.09
N ALA A 26 1.10 23.91 13.87
CA ALA A 26 2.37 23.50 13.29
C ALA A 26 3.11 22.46 14.14
N SER A 27 3.05 22.56 15.49
CA SER A 27 3.62 21.51 16.38
C SER A 27 2.94 20.15 16.27
N LYS A 28 1.79 20.05 15.58
CA LYS A 28 1.08 18.81 15.25
C LYS A 28 1.14 18.49 13.75
N ASN A 29 2.16 18.97 13.05
CA ASN A 29 2.35 18.78 11.60
C ASN A 29 1.23 19.36 10.72
N CYS A 30 0.45 20.32 11.21
CA CYS A 30 -0.56 21.05 10.43
C CYS A 30 -0.05 22.46 10.13
N LEU A 31 0.54 22.64 8.94
CA LEU A 31 1.09 23.91 8.49
C LEU A 31 0.00 24.85 7.97
N VAL A 32 -0.12 26.02 8.58
CA VAL A 32 -1.05 27.07 8.15
C VAL A 32 -0.28 28.14 7.36
N LYS A 33 -0.63 28.34 6.08
CA LYS A 33 -0.02 29.36 5.22
C LYS A 33 -0.69 30.74 5.34
N ASN A 34 -2.00 30.77 5.58
CA ASN A 34 -2.80 31.98 5.76
C ASN A 34 -3.40 31.98 7.17
N LEU A 35 -3.10 32.99 8.00
CA LEU A 35 -3.54 33.02 9.40
C LEU A 35 -5.06 32.99 9.57
N GLU A 36 -5.81 33.56 8.63
CA GLU A 36 -7.28 33.54 8.62
C GLU A 36 -7.85 32.12 8.51
N ALA A 37 -7.12 31.19 7.87
CA ALA A 37 -7.56 29.81 7.70
C ALA A 37 -7.68 29.03 9.03
N VAL A 38 -7.01 29.51 10.08
CA VAL A 38 -7.13 28.94 11.44
C VAL A 38 -8.58 29.00 11.93
N GLU A 39 -9.25 30.13 11.70
CA GLU A 39 -10.63 30.35 12.16
C GLU A 39 -11.63 29.73 11.18
N THR A 40 -11.36 29.78 9.88
CA THR A 40 -12.20 29.17 8.84
C THR A 40 -12.48 27.69 9.12
N LEU A 41 -11.48 26.92 9.56
CA LEU A 41 -11.66 25.50 9.87
C LEU A 41 -12.64 25.27 11.04
N GLY A 42 -12.64 26.16 12.04
CA GLY A 42 -13.57 26.08 13.18
C GLY A 42 -15.01 26.43 12.80
N SER A 43 -15.18 27.31 11.81
CA SER A 43 -16.48 27.76 11.28
C SER A 43 -16.97 26.90 10.09
N THR A 44 -16.25 25.84 9.72
CA THR A 44 -16.60 24.98 8.57
C THR A 44 -17.80 24.09 8.88
N SER A 45 -18.83 24.14 8.03
CA SER A 45 -20.05 23.32 8.15
C SER A 45 -20.12 22.15 7.16
N THR A 46 -19.25 22.11 6.15
CA THR A 46 -19.19 21.04 5.14
C THR A 46 -17.76 20.83 4.69
N ILE A 47 -17.32 19.57 4.61
CA ILE A 47 -15.99 19.17 4.13
C ILE A 47 -16.16 18.45 2.79
N CYS A 48 -15.62 19.05 1.73
CA CYS A 48 -15.44 18.39 0.45
C CYS A 48 -14.03 17.78 0.42
N SER A 49 -13.94 16.46 0.38
CA SER A 49 -12.66 15.75 0.40
C SER A 49 -12.44 14.98 -0.90
N ASP A 50 -11.21 14.99 -1.40
CA ASP A 50 -10.80 14.08 -2.46
C ASP A 50 -10.62 12.65 -1.91
N LYS A 51 -10.81 11.64 -2.74
CA LYS A 51 -10.61 10.24 -2.34
C LYS A 51 -9.14 9.84 -2.39
N THR A 52 -8.47 10.13 -3.50
CA THR A 52 -7.17 9.52 -3.81
C THR A 52 -6.04 10.37 -3.24
N GLY A 53 -5.26 9.83 -2.30
CA GLY A 53 -4.18 10.57 -1.65
C GLY A 53 -4.60 11.46 -0.48
N THR A 54 -5.92 11.56 -0.22
CA THR A 54 -6.47 12.26 0.95
C THR A 54 -7.20 11.27 1.87
N LEU A 55 -8.29 10.63 1.42
CA LEU A 55 -8.96 9.58 2.20
C LEU A 55 -8.27 8.22 2.09
N THR A 56 -7.60 7.97 0.96
CA THR A 56 -6.89 6.72 0.66
C THR A 56 -5.40 6.95 0.52
N GLN A 57 -4.60 5.93 0.78
CA GLN A 57 -3.12 5.99 0.75
C GLN A 57 -2.52 6.16 -0.65
N ASN A 58 -3.34 6.30 -1.70
CA ASN A 58 -2.91 6.33 -3.11
C ASN A 58 -1.93 5.19 -3.48
N ARG A 59 -2.20 4.00 -2.95
CA ARG A 59 -1.39 2.80 -3.15
C ARG A 59 -2.32 1.60 -3.27
N MET A 60 -2.09 0.78 -4.28
CA MET A 60 -2.75 -0.51 -4.40
C MET A 60 -2.22 -1.44 -3.30
N THR A 61 -3.12 -2.03 -2.52
CA THR A 61 -2.80 -2.93 -1.40
C THR A 61 -3.73 -4.13 -1.47
N VAL A 62 -3.23 -5.32 -1.18
CA VAL A 62 -4.08 -6.53 -1.08
C VAL A 62 -5.07 -6.32 0.06
N ALA A 63 -6.36 -6.50 -0.22
CA ALA A 63 -7.42 -6.24 0.75
C ALA A 63 -8.10 -7.52 1.27
N HIS A 64 -8.29 -8.51 0.39
CA HIS A 64 -8.96 -9.76 0.73
C HIS A 64 -8.34 -10.92 -0.06
N LEU A 65 -8.40 -12.10 0.53
CA LEU A 65 -8.05 -13.36 -0.10
C LEU A 65 -9.27 -14.27 -0.13
N TRP A 66 -9.30 -15.18 -1.11
CA TRP A 66 -10.30 -16.23 -1.17
C TRP A 66 -9.63 -17.57 -1.41
N PHE A 67 -9.73 -18.46 -0.43
CA PHE A 67 -9.29 -19.85 -0.50
C PHE A 67 -10.04 -20.67 0.57
N ASP A 68 -10.05 -21.99 0.46
CA ASP A 68 -10.80 -22.89 1.34
C ASP A 68 -12.29 -22.49 1.48
N ASN A 69 -12.86 -21.94 0.40
CA ASN A 69 -14.22 -21.39 0.33
C ASN A 69 -14.52 -20.31 1.40
N LYS A 70 -13.50 -19.56 1.83
CA LYS A 70 -13.61 -18.49 2.82
C LYS A 70 -12.99 -17.20 2.28
N ILE A 71 -13.57 -16.07 2.69
CA ILE A 71 -13.00 -14.74 2.47
C ILE A 71 -12.18 -14.39 3.70
N ILE A 72 -10.93 -14.02 3.50
CA ILE A 72 -10.00 -13.63 4.56
C ILE A 72 -9.60 -12.17 4.33
N PRO A 73 -9.84 -11.26 5.27
CA PRO A 73 -9.38 -9.88 5.16
C PRO A 73 -7.86 -9.80 5.39
N ALA A 74 -7.20 -8.93 4.62
CA ALA A 74 -5.81 -8.56 4.82
C ALA A 74 -5.72 -7.18 5.47
N ASP A 75 -4.62 -6.91 6.17
CA ASP A 75 -4.35 -5.62 6.78
C ASP A 75 -3.93 -4.59 5.71
N THR A 76 -4.76 -3.56 5.59
CA THR A 76 -4.58 -2.47 4.62
C THR A 76 -4.05 -1.19 5.27
N THR A 77 -3.81 -1.20 6.59
CA THR A 77 -3.25 -0.07 7.34
C THR A 77 -1.78 0.17 6.94
N GLU A 78 -1.34 1.42 7.00
CA GLU A 78 0.02 1.77 6.59
C GLU A 78 1.11 1.35 7.60
N ASP A 79 0.70 1.11 8.84
CA ASP A 79 1.52 0.78 10.00
C ASP A 79 1.37 -0.67 10.48
N GLN A 80 0.53 -1.46 9.79
CA GLN A 80 0.28 -2.87 10.08
C GLN A 80 -0.33 -3.09 11.48
N SER A 81 -1.24 -2.19 11.85
CA SER A 81 -1.96 -2.18 13.13
C SER A 81 -3.27 -2.97 13.11
N GLY A 82 -3.72 -3.42 11.93
CA GLY A 82 -5.01 -4.09 11.72
C GLY A 82 -5.08 -5.52 12.28
N GLY A 83 -3.94 -6.09 12.67
CA GLY A 83 -3.86 -7.42 13.27
C GLY A 83 -4.16 -8.52 12.26
N GLU A 84 -3.16 -8.95 11.50
CA GLU A 84 -3.31 -10.14 10.66
C GLU A 84 -3.09 -11.42 11.47
N GLU A 85 -4.03 -12.36 11.34
CA GLU A 85 -3.83 -13.73 11.82
C GLU A 85 -2.87 -14.44 10.84
N VAL A 86 -1.75 -14.94 11.37
CA VAL A 86 -0.74 -15.65 10.57
C VAL A 86 -1.39 -16.86 9.91
N GLN A 87 -1.56 -16.78 8.59
CA GLN A 87 -2.16 -17.86 7.83
C GLN A 87 -1.17 -19.02 7.73
N THR A 88 -1.55 -20.17 8.29
CA THR A 88 -0.72 -21.39 8.29
C THR A 88 -1.28 -22.51 7.42
N SER A 89 -2.47 -22.31 6.83
CA SER A 89 -3.14 -23.29 5.96
C SER A 89 -2.21 -23.75 4.83
N PRO A 90 -2.16 -25.05 4.51
CA PRO A 90 -1.46 -25.55 3.33
C PRO A 90 -1.90 -24.85 2.03
N THR A 91 -3.19 -24.55 1.89
CA THR A 91 -3.75 -23.84 0.73
C THR A 91 -3.19 -22.43 0.61
N TRP A 92 -3.03 -21.73 1.74
CA TRP A 92 -2.38 -20.43 1.77
C TRP A 92 -0.92 -20.49 1.31
N LYS A 93 -0.16 -21.51 1.72
CA LYS A 93 1.23 -21.69 1.27
C LYS A 93 1.33 -21.84 -0.25
N ILE A 94 0.36 -22.50 -0.88
CA ILE A 94 0.28 -22.64 -2.34
C ILE A 94 -0.09 -21.29 -2.99
N LEU A 95 -1.12 -20.61 -2.48
CA LEU A 95 -1.57 -19.32 -3.01
C LEU A 95 -0.47 -18.25 -2.92
N SER A 96 0.18 -18.16 -1.76
CA SER A 96 1.28 -17.23 -1.51
C SER A 96 2.51 -17.54 -2.38
N ARG A 97 2.81 -18.82 -2.62
CA ARG A 97 3.83 -19.24 -3.61
C ARG A 97 3.48 -18.76 -5.02
N VAL A 98 2.23 -18.90 -5.47
CA VAL A 98 1.81 -18.41 -6.79
C VAL A 98 1.98 -16.88 -6.88
N ALA A 99 1.55 -16.14 -5.85
CA ALA A 99 1.69 -14.69 -5.79
C ALA A 99 3.17 -14.23 -5.76
N ALA A 100 4.02 -15.01 -5.10
CA ALA A 100 5.46 -14.78 -4.99
C ALA A 100 6.18 -14.99 -6.34
N LEU A 101 5.92 -16.12 -7.00
CA LEU A 101 6.66 -16.59 -8.18
C LEU A 101 6.13 -15.99 -9.50
N CYS A 102 4.81 -15.94 -9.66
CA CYS A 102 4.15 -15.40 -10.86
C CYS A 102 4.05 -13.87 -10.78
N ASN A 103 5.17 -13.18 -10.55
CA ASN A 103 5.21 -11.75 -10.33
C ASN A 103 6.57 -11.18 -10.79
N ARG A 104 6.56 -10.08 -11.54
CA ARG A 104 7.78 -9.43 -12.06
C ARG A 104 8.19 -8.19 -11.29
N ALA A 105 7.39 -7.75 -10.33
CA ALA A 105 7.73 -6.61 -9.51
C ALA A 105 8.95 -6.89 -8.62
N GLU A 106 9.81 -5.88 -8.46
CA GLU A 106 11.03 -5.94 -7.67
C GLU A 106 11.18 -4.67 -6.82
N PHE A 107 11.66 -4.81 -5.58
CA PHE A 107 12.02 -3.67 -4.75
C PHE A 107 13.25 -2.96 -5.32
N ARG A 108 13.28 -1.62 -5.32
CA ARG A 108 14.51 -0.89 -5.63
C ARG A 108 15.54 -1.09 -4.53
N SER A 109 16.81 -1.18 -4.91
CA SER A 109 17.94 -1.38 -4.00
C SER A 109 18.10 -0.23 -2.99
N GLY A 110 18.70 -0.50 -1.83
CA GLY A 110 19.05 0.52 -0.84
C GLY A 110 17.93 0.95 0.12
N GLN A 111 16.87 0.14 0.27
CA GLN A 111 15.68 0.47 1.07
C GLN A 111 15.47 -0.43 2.30
N GLU A 112 16.54 -1.02 2.84
CA GLU A 112 16.44 -1.99 3.94
C GLU A 112 15.79 -1.42 5.21
N GLY A 113 16.07 -0.16 5.54
CA GLY A 113 15.49 0.55 6.69
C GLY A 113 14.11 1.17 6.45
N VAL A 114 13.57 1.09 5.23
CA VAL A 114 12.24 1.64 4.90
C VAL A 114 11.18 0.56 5.15
N PRO A 115 10.04 0.89 5.80
CA PRO A 115 8.93 -0.06 5.97
C PRO A 115 8.49 -0.64 4.63
N ILE A 116 8.25 -1.96 4.56
CA ILE A 116 7.97 -2.70 3.32
C ILE A 116 6.89 -2.02 2.46
N LEU A 117 5.80 -1.59 3.10
CA LEU A 117 4.70 -0.91 2.44
C LEU A 117 5.08 0.43 1.77
N LYS A 118 6.08 1.13 2.32
CA LYS A 118 6.61 2.41 1.81
C LYS A 118 7.78 2.24 0.84
N ARG A 119 8.33 1.02 0.70
CA ARG A 119 9.40 0.76 -0.28
C ARG A 119 8.93 1.00 -1.71
N GLU A 120 9.80 1.61 -2.51
CA GLU A 120 9.62 1.77 -3.95
C GLU A 120 9.82 0.44 -4.67
N VAL A 121 8.96 0.20 -5.66
CA VAL A 121 8.89 -1.05 -6.42
C VAL A 121 8.89 -0.73 -7.91
N ASN A 122 9.70 -1.44 -8.69
CA ASN A 122 9.63 -1.45 -10.14
C ASN A 122 8.63 -2.52 -10.57
N GLY A 123 7.51 -2.11 -11.17
CA GLY A 123 6.42 -3.01 -11.57
C GLY A 123 5.11 -2.24 -11.67
N ASP A 124 4.05 -2.86 -12.18
CA ASP A 124 2.72 -2.25 -12.12
C ASP A 124 2.14 -2.27 -10.69
N ALA A 125 1.09 -1.47 -10.46
CA ALA A 125 0.52 -1.30 -9.14
C ALA A 125 -0.02 -2.60 -8.52
N SER A 126 -0.57 -3.51 -9.33
CA SER A 126 -1.12 -4.78 -8.85
C SER A 126 -0.01 -5.76 -8.48
N GLU A 127 1.03 -5.87 -9.32
CA GLU A 127 2.21 -6.67 -9.01
C GLU A 127 2.97 -6.15 -7.80
N ALA A 128 3.10 -4.83 -7.65
CA ALA A 128 3.71 -4.20 -6.50
C ALA A 128 2.92 -4.46 -5.20
N ALA A 129 1.59 -4.45 -5.27
CA ALA A 129 0.73 -4.77 -4.13
C ALA A 129 0.95 -6.22 -3.66
N LEU A 130 0.95 -7.17 -4.60
CA LEU A 130 1.21 -8.58 -4.32
C LEU A 130 2.62 -8.80 -3.75
N LEU A 131 3.64 -8.14 -4.33
CA LEU A 131 5.03 -8.22 -3.88
C LEU A 131 5.16 -7.77 -2.41
N LYS A 132 4.58 -6.61 -2.07
CA LYS A 132 4.61 -6.08 -0.71
C LYS A 132 3.90 -7.00 0.27
N TYR A 133 2.75 -7.55 -0.13
CA TYR A 133 1.97 -8.46 0.70
C TYR A 133 2.71 -9.78 0.99
N VAL A 134 3.33 -10.40 -0.03
CA VAL A 134 4.12 -11.63 0.20
C VAL A 134 5.41 -11.36 0.98
N GLU A 135 6.04 -10.20 0.81
CA GLU A 135 7.22 -9.81 1.60
C GLU A 135 6.89 -9.65 3.08
N LEU A 136 5.70 -9.10 3.41
CA LEU A 136 5.23 -8.96 4.80
C LEU A 136 4.94 -10.30 5.46
N THR A 137 4.40 -11.26 4.70
CA THR A 137 3.89 -12.54 5.25
C THR A 137 4.90 -13.68 5.19
N ILE A 138 5.66 -13.80 4.11
CA ILE A 138 6.64 -14.86 3.87
C ILE A 138 8.06 -14.41 4.25
N GLY A 139 8.32 -13.10 4.21
CA GLY A 139 9.66 -12.54 4.36
C GLY A 139 10.37 -12.38 3.01
N ASN A 140 11.69 -12.53 3.01
CA ASN A 140 12.56 -12.17 1.89
C ASN A 140 12.18 -12.88 0.57
N ILE A 141 11.45 -12.16 -0.30
CA ILE A 141 10.93 -12.68 -1.56
C ILE A 141 12.03 -12.95 -2.58
N GLN A 142 13.13 -12.20 -2.52
CA GLN A 142 14.25 -12.37 -3.44
C GLN A 142 14.94 -13.72 -3.22
N SER A 143 15.17 -14.07 -1.96
CA SER A 143 15.67 -15.40 -1.56
C SER A 143 14.68 -16.51 -1.88
N TYR A 144 13.38 -16.24 -1.71
CA TYR A 144 12.34 -17.20 -2.10
C TYR A 144 12.36 -17.49 -3.61
N ARG A 145 12.43 -16.45 -4.44
CA ARG A 145 12.50 -16.59 -5.90
C ARG A 145 13.81 -17.22 -6.38
N SER A 146 14.94 -17.01 -5.69
CA SER A 146 16.21 -17.64 -6.08
C SER A 146 16.22 -19.16 -5.86
N ARG A 147 15.46 -19.66 -4.87
CA ARG A 147 15.28 -21.10 -4.64
C ARG A 147 14.33 -21.77 -5.63
N HIS A 148 13.47 -20.98 -6.27
CA HIS A 148 12.52 -21.42 -7.29
C HIS A 148 12.86 -20.79 -8.63
N ARG A 149 13.99 -21.22 -9.23
CA ARG A 149 14.52 -20.61 -10.44
C ARG A 149 13.49 -20.64 -11.57
N LYS A 150 13.23 -19.47 -12.16
CA LYS A 150 12.32 -19.32 -13.29
C LYS A 150 12.98 -19.82 -14.58
N VAL A 151 12.33 -20.78 -15.24
CA VAL A 151 12.80 -21.42 -16.48
C VAL A 151 12.14 -20.79 -17.71
N ALA A 152 10.85 -20.48 -17.61
CA ALA A 152 10.08 -19.85 -18.68
C ALA A 152 9.01 -18.93 -18.12
N GLU A 153 8.59 -17.95 -18.91
CA GLU A 153 7.44 -17.11 -18.57
C GLU A 153 6.68 -16.64 -19.81
N ILE A 154 5.38 -16.45 -19.62
CA ILE A 154 4.49 -15.76 -20.54
C ILE A 154 4.03 -14.48 -19.81
N PRO A 155 4.44 -13.29 -20.29
CA PRO A 155 3.97 -12.02 -19.75
C PRO A 155 2.45 -11.95 -19.67
N PHE A 156 1.93 -11.09 -18.79
CA PHE A 156 0.55 -10.67 -18.92
C PHE A 156 0.32 -10.03 -20.30
N ASN A 157 -0.73 -10.47 -21.00
CA ASN A 157 -1.20 -9.88 -22.24
C ASN A 157 -2.71 -9.64 -22.13
N SER A 158 -3.19 -8.43 -22.46
CA SER A 158 -4.60 -8.04 -22.43
C SER A 158 -5.52 -8.92 -23.27
N THR A 159 -5.01 -9.55 -24.33
CA THR A 159 -5.76 -10.50 -25.16
C THR A 159 -6.02 -11.81 -24.40
N ASN A 160 -4.99 -12.32 -23.73
CA ASN A 160 -5.05 -13.60 -23.01
C ASN A 160 -5.61 -13.45 -21.60
N LYS A 161 -5.43 -12.27 -20.98
CA LYS A 161 -5.82 -11.89 -19.62
C LYS A 161 -5.24 -12.79 -18.52
N TYR A 162 -4.09 -13.41 -18.77
CA TYR A 162 -3.35 -14.18 -17.78
C TYR A 162 -1.83 -14.01 -17.99
N GLN A 163 -1.08 -14.37 -16.95
CA GLN A 163 0.37 -14.45 -16.88
C GLN A 163 0.76 -15.84 -16.35
N VAL A 164 1.83 -16.42 -16.89
CA VAL A 164 2.32 -17.75 -16.50
C VAL A 164 3.82 -17.69 -16.27
N SER A 165 4.30 -18.47 -15.30
CA SER A 165 5.72 -18.78 -15.20
C SER A 165 5.94 -20.23 -14.79
N ILE A 166 7.06 -20.79 -15.22
CA ILE A 166 7.49 -22.16 -14.94
C ILE A 166 8.79 -22.08 -14.14
N HIS A 167 8.85 -22.84 -13.05
CA HIS A 167 9.93 -22.80 -12.08
C HIS A 167 10.46 -24.21 -11.79
N GLU A 168 11.74 -24.30 -11.44
CA GLU A 168 12.33 -25.48 -10.82
C GLU A 168 11.79 -25.67 -9.39
N THR A 169 11.63 -26.92 -8.98
CA THR A 169 11.31 -27.31 -7.60
C THR A 169 12.54 -27.16 -6.70
N GLU A 170 12.32 -27.02 -5.39
CA GLU A 170 13.45 -26.96 -4.43
C GLU A 170 14.10 -28.32 -4.19
N ASP A 171 13.36 -29.41 -4.43
CA ASP A 171 13.83 -30.77 -4.21
C ASP A 171 14.75 -31.19 -5.38
N PRO A 172 16.06 -31.42 -5.14
CA PRO A 172 17.00 -31.81 -6.18
C PRO A 172 16.69 -33.16 -6.83
N ASP A 173 15.95 -34.02 -6.12
CA ASP A 173 15.57 -35.34 -6.61
C ASP A 173 14.26 -35.29 -7.43
N ASP A 174 13.53 -34.17 -7.39
CA ASP A 174 12.33 -33.94 -8.16
C ASP A 174 12.66 -33.25 -9.49
N GLN A 175 12.53 -33.99 -10.60
CA GLN A 175 12.72 -33.46 -11.96
C GLN A 175 11.49 -32.75 -12.52
N SER A 176 10.44 -32.57 -11.71
CA SER A 176 9.24 -31.87 -12.14
C SER A 176 9.45 -30.36 -12.22
N TYR A 177 8.61 -29.71 -13.02
CA TYR A 177 8.55 -28.26 -13.10
C TYR A 177 7.24 -27.77 -12.49
N LEU A 178 7.31 -26.69 -11.73
CA LEU A 178 6.15 -26.02 -11.18
C LEU A 178 5.68 -24.92 -12.14
N LEU A 179 4.49 -25.09 -12.73
CA LEU A 179 3.79 -24.04 -13.45
C LEU A 179 2.89 -23.25 -12.49
N VAL A 180 3.01 -21.93 -12.51
CA VAL A 180 2.13 -21.01 -11.79
C VAL A 180 1.48 -20.01 -12.75
N MET A 181 0.21 -19.69 -12.51
CA MET A 181 -0.56 -18.79 -13.35
C MET A 181 -1.39 -17.83 -12.49
N LYS A 182 -1.52 -16.58 -12.96
CA LYS A 182 -2.48 -15.61 -12.42
C LYS A 182 -3.17 -14.86 -13.57
N GLY A 183 -4.36 -14.34 -13.36
CA GLY A 183 -5.12 -13.66 -14.40
C GLY A 183 -6.51 -13.23 -13.94
N ALA A 184 -7.33 -12.84 -14.90
CA ALA A 184 -8.74 -12.52 -14.63
C ALA A 184 -9.46 -13.75 -14.06
N PRO A 185 -10.24 -13.62 -12.97
CA PRO A 185 -10.83 -14.76 -12.26
C PRO A 185 -11.60 -15.73 -13.18
N GLU A 186 -12.41 -15.19 -14.09
CA GLU A 186 -13.21 -15.96 -15.04
C GLU A 186 -12.36 -16.73 -16.06
N LYS A 187 -11.13 -16.25 -16.35
CA LYS A 187 -10.19 -16.91 -17.26
C LYS A 187 -9.39 -18.01 -16.57
N ILE A 188 -9.13 -17.86 -15.27
CA ILE A 188 -8.47 -18.90 -14.47
C ILE A 188 -9.45 -20.04 -14.18
N LEU A 189 -10.69 -19.72 -13.81
CA LEU A 189 -11.70 -20.74 -13.48
C LEU A 189 -12.12 -21.61 -14.67
N ALA A 190 -12.05 -21.07 -15.89
CA ALA A 190 -12.44 -21.78 -17.11
C ALA A 190 -11.36 -22.73 -17.66
N ARG A 191 -10.21 -22.86 -16.99
CA ARG A 191 -9.07 -23.70 -17.40
C ARG A 191 -8.85 -24.82 -16.40
#